data_AF-A0A925M5E0-F1
#
_entry.id   AF-A0A925M5E0-F1
#
_cell.length_a   1.000
_cell.length_b   1.000
_cell.length_c   1.000
_cell.angle_alpha   90.00
_cell.angle_beta   90.00
_cell.angle_gamma   90.00
#
_symmetry.space_group_name_H-M   'P 1'
#
loop_
_entity.id
_entity.type
_entity.pdbx_description
1 polymer ?
#
loop_
_entity_poly.entity_id
_entity_poly.type
_entity_poly.pdbx_seq_one_letter_code
_entity_poly.pdbx_strand_id
1 'polypeptide(L)'
;MTLQTEQHSQVESIDQNRLDRQMIVILDFGSQYSELIARRIRETQVYSEVLSYRTTAAQLRQLNPKGIILSGGPKSVYDNGAPQCDRELWDLGLPVLGVCYGMQLMVQQLGGGVERSELAEYGKASLTIDDPTDLLTNVEDGTTMWMSHGDSVTHLPEGFELLAHTANTACAAIAHHERKLYGVQFHPEVVHSIGGLALIRNFVYHICHCDPTWTTDAFVEESIREIQARVGDKRVLLALSGGVDSSTLAFLLYRAIGEQLTCMFIDQGFMRKLEPERLVKLFREQFHIPVVYVNARERFLAQIKGITDPEVKRKRIGHEFIRVFEEESRRLGPFDYLAQGTLYPDVIESADTNVDPQTGERVAVKIKSHHNVGGLPKDLQFKLIEPLRKLFKDEVRRVGRSIGLPEEIVLRQPFPGPGLAIRILGEVTEDRLDILRDADLIVRQEINRAGLYNDLWQAFAVLLPIRSVGVMGDQRTYAYPIVLRFVSSEDGMTADWSRVSYDLLETVSNRIVNEVRGVNRVVYDITSKPPGTIEWE
;
A
#
# COMPACT_ATOMS: atom_id res chain seq x y z
N MET A 1 -29.41 28.29 41.18
CA MET A 1 -28.63 27.04 41.30
C MET A 1 -28.49 26.47 39.91
N THR A 2 -27.40 26.87 39.26
CA THR A 2 -27.07 26.58 37.87
C THR A 2 -25.97 25.53 37.95
N LEU A 3 -26.27 24.28 37.60
CA LEU A 3 -25.28 23.22 37.55
C LEU A 3 -24.71 23.17 36.14
N GLN A 4 -23.42 23.50 36.06
CA GLN A 4 -22.59 23.49 34.86
C GLN A 4 -22.46 22.06 34.33
N THR A 5 -22.74 21.90 33.04
CA THR A 5 -22.41 20.70 32.27
C THR A 5 -20.93 20.80 31.88
N GLU A 6 -20.09 19.98 32.51
CA GLU A 6 -18.69 19.83 32.11
C GLU A 6 -18.63 19.23 30.70
N GLN A 7 -18.14 20.03 29.74
CA GLN A 7 -17.70 19.55 28.44
C GLN A 7 -16.41 18.77 28.64
N HIS A 8 -16.51 17.43 28.62
CA HIS A 8 -15.35 16.58 28.43
C HIS A 8 -14.76 16.82 27.04
N SER A 9 -13.69 17.61 26.99
CA SER A 9 -12.80 17.71 25.84
C SER A 9 -12.13 16.36 25.59
N GLN A 10 -12.56 15.66 24.53
CA GLN A 10 -11.79 14.55 23.95
C GLN A 10 -10.56 15.11 23.24
N VAL A 11 -9.56 15.51 24.02
CA VAL A 11 -8.17 15.52 23.57
C VAL A 11 -7.67 14.14 23.96
N GLU A 12 -7.74 13.18 23.03
CA GLU A 12 -7.03 11.92 23.20
C GLU A 12 -5.56 12.26 23.45
N SER A 13 -5.08 11.82 24.61
CA SER A 13 -3.71 12.00 25.06
C SER A 13 -2.75 11.46 23.99
N ILE A 14 -2.08 12.37 23.29
CA ILE A 14 -0.95 12.06 22.44
C ILE A 14 0.10 11.40 23.35
N ASP A 15 0.38 10.13 23.05
CA ASP A 15 1.25 9.23 23.80
C ASP A 15 2.60 9.91 24.10
N GLN A 16 2.89 10.19 25.37
CA GLN A 16 4.10 10.92 25.83
C GLN A 16 5.39 10.09 25.72
N ASN A 17 5.35 8.94 25.04
CA ASN A 17 6.48 8.03 24.82
C ASN A 17 7.01 8.02 23.38
N ARG A 18 6.80 9.08 22.58
CA ARG A 18 7.54 9.23 21.30
C ARG A 18 9.03 9.38 21.62
N LEU A 19 9.77 8.28 21.53
CA LEU A 19 11.21 8.30 21.30
C LEU A 19 11.49 9.30 20.18
N ASP A 20 12.49 10.15 20.39
CA ASP A 20 12.88 11.32 19.58
C ASP A 20 13.30 10.90 18.16
N ARG A 21 12.31 10.53 17.34
CA ARG A 21 12.51 10.05 15.99
C ARG A 21 12.50 11.24 15.04
N GLN A 22 13.63 11.45 14.38
CA GLN A 22 13.73 12.44 13.32
C GLN A 22 12.79 12.08 12.17
N MET A 23 12.00 13.05 11.72
CA MET A 23 10.97 12.82 10.72
C MET A 23 10.86 13.96 9.70
N ILE A 24 10.49 13.60 8.48
CA ILE A 24 10.07 14.53 7.43
C ILE A 24 8.55 14.44 7.28
N VAL A 25 7.87 15.58 7.29
CA VAL A 25 6.43 15.65 7.06
C VAL A 25 6.18 15.98 5.59
N ILE A 26 5.23 15.28 4.96
CA ILE A 26 4.76 15.59 3.61
C ILE A 26 3.33 16.09 3.71
N LEU A 27 3.09 17.33 3.28
CA LEU A 27 1.74 17.87 3.16
C LEU A 27 1.19 17.53 1.78
N ASP A 28 0.13 16.72 1.75
CA ASP A 28 -0.52 16.26 0.53
C ASP A 28 -1.57 17.26 0.05
N PHE A 29 -1.38 17.79 -1.16
CA PHE A 29 -2.28 18.70 -1.86
C PHE A 29 -3.14 17.98 -2.91
N GLY A 30 -3.22 16.65 -2.84
CA GLY A 30 -3.96 15.78 -3.75
C GLY A 30 -3.09 15.19 -4.87
N SER A 31 -1.79 15.05 -4.64
CA SER A 31 -0.89 14.41 -5.60
C SER A 31 -1.10 12.91 -5.61
N GLN A 32 -1.16 12.31 -6.79
CA GLN A 32 -1.06 10.84 -6.93
C GLN A 32 0.31 10.29 -6.48
N TYR A 33 1.30 11.14 -6.20
CA TYR A 33 2.67 10.75 -5.86
C TYR A 33 3.07 11.00 -4.39
N SER A 34 2.17 11.49 -3.53
CA SER A 34 2.50 11.78 -2.12
C SER A 34 3.03 10.57 -1.36
N GLU A 35 2.43 9.39 -1.58
CA GLU A 35 2.95 8.12 -1.03
C GLU A 35 4.34 7.76 -1.57
N LEU A 36 4.62 8.10 -2.83
CA LEU A 36 5.92 7.83 -3.44
C LEU A 36 7.01 8.73 -2.87
N ILE A 37 6.73 10.00 -2.58
CA ILE A 37 7.63 10.90 -1.84
C ILE A 37 7.96 10.28 -0.48
N ALA A 38 6.94 9.88 0.28
CA ALA A 38 7.11 9.24 1.58
C ALA A 38 8.00 8.00 1.49
N ARG A 39 7.77 7.15 0.48
CA ARG A 39 8.56 5.94 0.23
C ARG A 39 10.02 6.25 -0.09
N ARG A 40 10.29 7.23 -0.96
CA ARG A 40 11.66 7.63 -1.34
C ARG A 40 12.45 8.18 -0.16
N ILE A 41 11.81 8.90 0.77
CA ILE A 41 12.47 9.32 2.03
C ILE A 41 12.79 8.10 2.91
N ARG A 42 11.91 7.11 3.00
CA ARG A 42 12.19 5.90 3.80
C ARG A 42 13.28 5.02 3.21
N GLU A 43 13.49 5.07 1.90
CA GLU A 43 14.65 4.46 1.23
C GLU A 43 15.98 5.11 1.66
N THR A 44 15.93 6.35 2.16
CA THR A 44 17.05 7.00 2.85
C THR A 44 17.06 6.73 4.35
N GLN A 45 16.36 5.71 4.85
CA GLN A 45 16.39 5.33 6.27
C GLN A 45 16.01 6.48 7.23
N VAL A 46 15.15 7.40 6.78
CA VAL A 46 14.55 8.46 7.61
C VAL A 46 13.04 8.27 7.62
N TYR A 47 12.42 8.49 8.78
CA TYR A 47 10.97 8.33 8.89
C TYR A 47 10.24 9.46 8.18
N SER A 48 9.14 9.13 7.52
CA SER A 48 8.30 10.08 6.81
C SER A 48 6.82 9.88 7.13
N GLU A 49 6.08 10.99 7.20
CA GLU A 49 4.65 10.99 7.46
C GLU A 49 3.91 11.95 6.52
N VAL A 50 2.97 11.41 5.74
CA VAL A 50 2.02 12.13 4.91
C VAL A 50 0.86 12.63 5.78
N LEU A 51 0.60 13.94 5.70
CA LEU A 51 -0.49 14.64 6.37
C LEU A 51 -1.27 15.48 5.35
N SER A 52 -2.50 15.85 5.70
CA SER A 52 -3.30 16.75 4.87
C SER A 52 -2.64 18.13 4.74
N TYR A 53 -2.76 18.79 3.58
CA TYR A 53 -2.37 20.19 3.41
C TYR A 53 -3.01 21.17 4.43
N ARG A 54 -4.10 20.75 5.11
CA ARG A 54 -4.78 21.52 6.15
C ARG A 54 -4.10 21.49 7.52
N THR A 55 -3.04 20.70 7.68
CA THR A 55 -2.28 20.66 8.94
C THR A 55 -1.70 22.04 9.26
N THR A 56 -1.99 22.54 10.45
CA THR A 56 -1.59 23.89 10.87
C THR A 56 -0.14 23.95 11.30
N ALA A 57 0.44 25.15 11.28
CA ALA A 57 1.78 25.39 11.79
C ALA A 57 1.92 24.99 13.26
N ALA A 58 0.88 25.17 14.07
CA ALA A 58 0.85 24.73 15.47
C ALA A 58 0.94 23.20 15.60
N GLN A 59 0.23 22.45 14.76
CA GLN A 59 0.33 20.98 14.74
C GLN A 59 1.73 20.54 14.29
N LEU A 60 2.30 21.19 13.27
CA LEU A 60 3.68 20.92 12.82
C LEU A 60 4.71 21.19 13.93
N ARG A 61 4.58 22.29 14.69
CA ARG A 61 5.44 22.56 15.86
C ARG A 61 5.36 21.45 16.92
N GLN A 62 4.17 20.88 17.15
CA GLN A 62 4.01 19.77 18.09
C GLN A 62 4.65 18.47 17.60
N LEU A 63 4.62 18.23 16.29
CA LEU A 63 5.28 17.06 15.68
C LEU A 63 6.80 17.20 15.64
N ASN A 64 7.32 18.43 15.68
CA ASN A 64 8.74 18.75 15.64
C ASN A 64 9.51 18.07 14.46
N PRO A 65 9.06 18.21 13.20
CA PRO A 65 9.73 17.60 12.07
C PRO A 65 11.06 18.29 11.76
N LYS A 66 11.98 17.57 11.13
CA LYS A 66 13.27 18.11 10.65
C LYS A 66 13.17 18.85 9.32
N GLY A 67 12.09 18.61 8.58
CA GLY A 67 11.79 19.28 7.31
C GLY A 67 10.39 18.95 6.83
N ILE A 68 9.91 19.76 5.89
CA ILE A 68 8.56 19.66 5.32
C ILE A 68 8.66 19.54 3.80
N ILE A 69 7.88 18.66 3.19
CA ILE A 69 7.69 18.61 1.74
C ILE A 69 6.25 18.98 1.41
N LEU A 70 6.04 19.91 0.48
CA LEU A 70 4.73 20.23 -0.07
C LEU A 70 4.59 19.47 -1.39
N SER A 71 3.62 18.54 -1.47
CA SER A 71 3.44 17.71 -2.66
C SER A 71 2.95 18.52 -3.87
N GLY A 72 2.93 17.85 -5.03
CA GLY A 72 2.16 18.31 -6.18
C GLY A 72 0.65 18.29 -5.92
N GLY A 73 -0.12 18.67 -6.94
CA GLY A 73 -1.57 18.66 -6.93
C GLY A 73 -2.12 18.91 -8.33
N PRO A 74 -3.37 18.50 -8.63
CA PRO A 74 -3.93 18.60 -9.98
C PRO A 74 -4.49 20.00 -10.32
N LYS A 75 -4.60 20.90 -9.33
CA LYS A 75 -5.21 22.22 -9.49
C LYS A 75 -4.16 23.30 -9.81
N SER A 76 -4.59 24.40 -10.41
CA SER A 76 -3.81 25.64 -10.43
C SER A 76 -3.90 26.34 -9.07
N VAL A 77 -2.83 27.02 -8.65
CA VAL A 77 -2.80 27.79 -7.39
C VAL A 77 -3.76 28.99 -7.37
N TYR A 78 -4.29 29.39 -8.54
CA TYR A 78 -5.30 30.45 -8.68
C TYR A 78 -6.73 29.93 -8.85
N ASP A 79 -6.93 28.61 -8.94
CA ASP A 79 -8.27 28.05 -9.04
C ASP A 79 -9.10 28.40 -7.79
N ASN A 80 -10.39 28.64 -7.97
CA ASN A 80 -11.27 28.86 -6.83
C ASN A 80 -11.33 27.60 -5.96
N GLY A 81 -11.02 27.73 -4.67
CA GLY A 81 -10.88 26.59 -3.76
C GLY A 81 -9.64 25.73 -4.02
N ALA A 82 -8.58 26.31 -4.60
CA ALA A 82 -7.26 25.68 -4.64
C ALA A 82 -6.75 25.39 -3.22
N PRO A 83 -6.22 24.17 -2.95
CA PRO A 83 -5.61 23.81 -1.67
C PRO A 83 -4.54 24.81 -1.20
N GLN A 84 -4.62 25.28 0.04
CA GLN A 84 -3.67 26.25 0.62
C GLN A 84 -3.11 25.68 1.92
N CYS A 85 -1.81 25.83 2.16
CA CYS A 85 -1.23 25.57 3.48
C CYS A 85 -1.38 26.79 4.40
N ASP A 86 -1.22 26.54 5.69
CA ASP A 86 -1.10 27.57 6.71
C ASP A 86 0.10 28.48 6.41
N ARG A 87 -0.11 29.80 6.36
CA ARG A 87 0.95 30.77 6.05
C ARG A 87 2.02 30.83 7.13
N GLU A 88 1.67 30.53 8.38
CA GLU A 88 2.65 30.49 9.48
C GLU A 88 3.70 29.39 9.29
N LEU A 89 3.49 28.45 8.36
CA LEU A 89 4.47 27.40 8.04
C LEU A 89 5.81 28.00 7.61
N TRP A 90 5.79 29.10 6.86
CA TRP A 90 6.99 29.75 6.32
C TRP A 90 7.89 30.41 7.38
N ASP A 91 7.34 30.59 8.59
CA ASP A 91 8.00 31.24 9.72
C ASP A 91 8.43 30.22 10.79
N LEU A 92 8.27 28.92 10.54
CA LEU A 92 8.68 27.86 11.47
C LEU A 92 10.20 27.69 11.60
N GLY A 93 10.98 28.27 10.68
CA GLY A 93 12.43 28.08 10.64
C GLY A 93 12.85 26.64 10.26
N LEU A 94 11.93 25.89 9.66
CA LEU A 94 12.17 24.53 9.19
C LEU A 94 12.47 24.54 7.68
N PRO A 95 13.36 23.66 7.18
CA PRO A 95 13.54 23.50 5.75
C PRO A 95 12.26 23.03 5.05
N VAL A 96 11.96 23.60 3.89
CA VAL A 96 10.77 23.25 3.09
C VAL A 96 11.17 22.96 1.65
N LEU A 97 10.67 21.85 1.10
CA LEU A 97 10.76 21.53 -0.34
C LEU A 97 9.37 21.53 -0.96
N GLY A 98 9.10 22.44 -1.89
CA GLY A 98 7.89 22.43 -2.71
C GLY A 98 8.09 21.64 -3.99
N VAL A 99 7.19 20.69 -4.29
CA VAL A 99 7.22 19.89 -5.52
C VAL A 99 6.02 20.28 -6.40
N CYS A 100 6.28 20.73 -7.62
CA CYS A 100 5.29 21.19 -8.59
C CYS A 100 4.31 22.22 -7.98
N TYR A 101 3.06 21.83 -7.68
CA TYR A 101 2.09 22.68 -6.99
C TYR A 101 2.64 23.29 -5.69
N GLY A 102 3.40 22.51 -4.91
CA GLY A 102 4.02 22.99 -3.68
C GLY A 102 5.02 24.13 -3.91
N MET A 103 5.79 24.09 -5.00
CA MET A 103 6.68 25.18 -5.41
C MET A 103 5.89 26.41 -5.85
N GLN A 104 4.85 26.21 -6.65
CA GLN A 104 3.99 27.31 -7.12
C GLN A 104 3.29 28.02 -5.96
N LEU A 105 2.79 27.25 -5.00
CA LEU A 105 2.15 27.77 -3.79
C LEU A 105 3.15 28.55 -2.93
N MET A 106 4.37 28.02 -2.76
CA MET A 106 5.46 28.71 -2.07
C MET A 106 5.75 30.08 -2.71
N VAL A 107 5.94 30.10 -4.03
CA VAL A 107 6.20 31.32 -4.79
C VAL A 107 5.05 32.32 -4.63
N GLN A 108 3.80 31.88 -4.83
CA GLN A 108 2.61 32.73 -4.72
C GLN A 108 2.46 33.34 -3.32
N GLN A 109 2.59 32.53 -2.26
CA GLN A 109 2.38 33.00 -0.89
C GLN A 109 3.50 33.92 -0.39
N LEU A 110 4.70 33.82 -0.97
CA LEU A 110 5.86 34.64 -0.61
C LEU A 110 6.02 35.90 -1.50
N GLY A 111 5.05 36.18 -2.39
CA GLY A 111 5.01 37.42 -3.18
C GLY A 111 5.57 37.31 -4.60
N GLY A 112 5.91 36.10 -5.05
CA GLY A 112 6.25 35.79 -6.43
C GLY A 112 5.03 35.70 -7.36
N GLY A 113 5.28 35.39 -8.63
CA GLY A 113 4.27 35.28 -9.68
C GLY A 113 4.25 33.91 -10.30
N VAL A 114 3.05 33.37 -10.47
CA VAL A 114 2.80 32.13 -11.20
C VAL A 114 1.75 32.45 -12.25
N GLU A 115 1.94 31.95 -13.46
CA GLU A 115 0.96 32.10 -14.54
C GLU A 115 0.77 30.77 -15.25
N ARG A 116 -0.38 30.61 -15.88
CA ARG A 116 -0.64 29.46 -16.74
C ARG A 116 0.25 29.56 -17.98
N SER A 117 1.13 28.58 -18.17
CA SER A 117 2.05 28.57 -19.31
C SER A 117 1.29 28.27 -20.60
N GLU A 118 1.65 28.93 -21.71
CA GLU A 118 1.19 28.56 -23.05
C GLU A 118 1.79 27.21 -23.50
N LEU A 119 2.94 26.84 -22.93
CA LEU A 119 3.68 25.61 -23.19
C LEU A 119 3.68 24.77 -21.91
N ALA A 120 2.65 23.95 -21.73
CA ALA A 120 2.63 22.98 -20.65
C ALA A 120 3.68 21.87 -20.91
N GLU A 121 4.47 21.50 -19.90
CA GLU A 121 5.53 20.50 -20.02
C GLU A 121 5.14 19.24 -19.24
N TYR A 122 4.89 18.17 -20.00
CA TYR A 122 4.55 16.86 -19.46
C TYR A 122 5.52 15.81 -19.99
N GLY A 123 6.21 15.12 -19.09
CA GLY A 123 7.13 14.04 -19.42
C GLY A 123 8.59 14.37 -19.16
N LYS A 124 9.48 13.71 -19.90
CA LYS A 124 10.94 13.79 -19.68
C LYS A 124 11.49 15.12 -20.20
N ALA A 125 12.25 15.83 -19.37
CA ALA A 125 13.02 17.00 -19.74
C ALA A 125 14.47 16.89 -19.26
N SER A 126 15.40 17.49 -20.00
CA SER A 126 16.80 17.66 -19.61
C SER A 126 16.92 18.87 -18.70
N LEU A 127 17.45 18.69 -17.49
CA LEU A 127 17.64 19.76 -16.51
C LEU A 127 19.03 20.39 -16.71
N THR A 128 19.07 21.69 -17.01
CA THR A 128 20.31 22.49 -17.02
C THR A 128 20.52 23.08 -15.64
N ILE A 129 21.67 22.80 -15.02
CA ILE A 129 21.98 23.27 -13.66
C ILE A 129 22.72 24.61 -13.72
N ASP A 130 22.13 25.64 -13.13
CA ASP A 130 22.72 26.97 -13.00
C ASP A 130 23.53 27.10 -11.70
N ASP A 131 23.04 26.50 -10.62
CA ASP A 131 23.72 26.40 -9.33
C ASP A 131 23.68 24.95 -8.80
N PRO A 132 24.84 24.26 -8.71
CA PRO A 132 24.92 22.87 -8.26
C PRO A 132 25.00 22.71 -6.73
N THR A 133 24.72 23.74 -5.94
CA THR A 133 24.84 23.69 -4.47
C THR A 133 23.57 23.15 -3.79
N ASP A 134 23.67 22.89 -2.48
CA ASP A 134 22.59 22.42 -1.60
C ASP A 134 21.77 21.28 -2.20
N LEU A 135 20.57 21.60 -2.70
CA LEU A 135 19.58 20.69 -3.23
C LEU A 135 20.08 19.92 -4.46
N LEU A 136 20.90 20.55 -5.30
CA LEU A 136 21.40 19.99 -6.56
C LEU A 136 22.82 19.43 -6.47
N THR A 137 23.39 19.34 -5.25
CA THR A 137 24.71 18.74 -5.03
C THR A 137 24.75 17.31 -5.59
N ASN A 138 25.75 16.96 -6.41
CA ASN A 138 25.88 15.65 -7.06
C ASN A 138 24.71 15.25 -7.98
N VAL A 139 23.87 16.19 -8.41
CA VAL A 139 22.94 15.98 -9.52
C VAL A 139 23.71 16.30 -10.81
N GLU A 140 23.71 15.37 -11.76
CA GLU A 140 24.42 15.57 -13.03
C GLU A 140 23.72 16.62 -13.90
N ASP A 141 24.49 17.56 -14.45
CA ASP A 141 23.98 18.51 -15.44
C ASP A 141 23.49 17.77 -16.69
N GLY A 142 22.32 18.17 -17.20
CA GLY A 142 21.62 17.48 -18.28
C GLY A 142 20.89 16.20 -17.84
N THR A 143 20.77 15.92 -16.54
CA THR A 143 19.99 14.77 -16.06
C THR A 143 18.53 14.86 -16.52
N THR A 144 17.93 13.69 -16.78
CA THR A 144 16.50 13.62 -17.08
C THR A 144 15.67 13.74 -15.81
N MET A 145 14.71 14.68 -15.81
CA MET A 145 13.67 14.85 -14.79
C MET A 145 12.27 14.69 -15.40
N TRP A 146 11.28 14.34 -14.56
CA TRP A 146 9.89 14.21 -14.97
C TRP A 146 9.08 15.47 -14.64
N MET A 147 8.73 16.23 -15.68
CA MET A 147 7.89 17.42 -15.60
C MET A 147 6.41 17.03 -15.66
N SER A 148 5.57 17.72 -14.90
CA SER A 148 4.12 17.52 -14.94
C SER A 148 3.38 18.78 -14.48
N HIS A 149 3.41 19.84 -15.28
CA HIS A 149 2.79 21.11 -14.90
C HIS A 149 2.20 21.87 -16.10
N GLY A 150 1.10 22.59 -15.83
CA GLY A 150 0.51 23.56 -16.75
C GLY A 150 0.87 25.01 -16.41
N ASP A 151 1.20 25.29 -15.15
CA ASP A 151 1.56 26.62 -14.66
C ASP A 151 3.08 26.73 -14.54
N SER A 152 3.60 27.95 -14.64
CA SER A 152 5.03 28.27 -14.55
C SER A 152 5.25 29.53 -13.71
N VAL A 153 6.38 29.58 -13.02
CA VAL A 153 6.80 30.76 -12.25
C VAL A 153 7.30 31.84 -13.20
N THR A 154 6.73 33.05 -13.10
CA THR A 154 7.06 34.20 -13.95
C THR A 154 8.03 35.17 -13.28
N HIS A 155 7.89 35.37 -11.97
CA HIS A 155 8.86 36.12 -11.17
C HIS A 155 9.07 35.48 -9.80
N LEU A 156 10.33 35.43 -9.37
CA LEU A 156 10.70 34.87 -8.08
C LEU A 156 10.36 35.83 -6.93
N PRO A 157 10.00 35.31 -5.74
CA PRO A 157 9.92 36.12 -4.53
C PRO A 157 11.29 36.72 -4.17
N GLU A 158 11.30 37.79 -3.37
CA GLU A 158 12.54 38.41 -2.91
C GLU A 158 13.41 37.39 -2.13
N GLY A 159 14.72 37.38 -2.41
CA GLY A 159 15.69 36.48 -1.79
C GLY A 159 15.75 35.07 -2.37
N PHE A 160 14.91 34.74 -3.37
CA PHE A 160 15.01 33.48 -4.10
C PHE A 160 15.96 33.58 -5.29
N GLU A 161 16.72 32.51 -5.51
CA GLU A 161 17.67 32.32 -6.59
C GLU A 161 17.24 31.14 -7.47
N LEU A 162 17.64 31.20 -8.75
CA LEU A 162 17.42 30.14 -9.72
C LEU A 162 18.53 29.09 -9.58
N LEU A 163 18.16 27.83 -9.38
CA LEU A 163 19.11 26.71 -9.32
C LEU A 163 19.23 25.95 -10.63
N ALA A 164 18.13 25.82 -11.38
CA ALA A 164 18.12 25.09 -12.64
C ALA A 164 16.93 25.48 -13.53
N HIS A 165 17.08 25.26 -14.84
CA HIS A 165 16.05 25.47 -15.85
C HIS A 165 15.97 24.32 -16.87
N THR A 166 14.89 24.28 -17.64
CA THR A 166 14.75 23.43 -18.85
C THR A 166 14.58 24.33 -20.08
N ALA A 167 14.49 23.72 -21.26
CA ALA A 167 14.19 24.45 -22.50
C ALA A 167 12.82 25.17 -22.47
N ASN A 168 11.85 24.64 -21.72
CA ASN A 168 10.49 25.19 -21.66
C ASN A 168 10.14 25.80 -20.28
N THR A 169 10.93 25.51 -19.25
CA THR A 169 10.65 25.90 -17.87
C THR A 169 11.82 26.70 -17.31
N ALA A 170 11.70 28.03 -17.33
CA ALA A 170 12.76 28.95 -16.91
C ALA A 170 13.12 28.84 -15.43
N CYS A 171 12.15 28.49 -14.56
CA CYS A 171 12.36 28.27 -13.14
C CYS A 171 12.05 26.81 -12.80
N ALA A 172 12.95 25.89 -13.15
CA ALA A 172 12.75 24.46 -12.89
C ALA A 172 13.14 24.05 -11.47
N ALA A 173 14.14 24.71 -10.88
CA ALA A 173 14.47 24.61 -9.46
C ALA A 173 14.86 25.97 -8.89
N ILE A 174 14.42 26.27 -7.67
CA ILE A 174 14.64 27.56 -6.99
C ILE A 174 15.02 27.34 -5.54
N ALA A 175 15.72 28.30 -4.94
CA ALA A 175 16.06 28.26 -3.52
C ALA A 175 16.11 29.63 -2.86
N HIS A 176 15.79 29.67 -1.58
CA HIS A 176 16.17 30.72 -0.65
C HIS A 176 17.06 30.08 0.41
N HIS A 177 18.38 30.11 0.19
CA HIS A 177 19.36 29.38 1.01
C HIS A 177 19.29 29.71 2.51
N GLU A 178 19.21 31.00 2.87
CA GLU A 178 19.15 31.44 4.28
C GLU A 178 17.92 30.89 5.02
N ARG A 179 16.75 30.91 4.38
CA ARG A 179 15.49 30.39 4.95
C ARG A 179 15.28 28.90 4.71
N LYS A 180 16.20 28.24 3.98
CA LYS A 180 16.14 26.83 3.57
C LYS A 180 14.82 26.45 2.87
N LEU A 181 14.33 27.33 2.01
CA LEU A 181 13.13 27.09 1.21
C LEU A 181 13.57 26.71 -0.21
N TYR A 182 13.09 25.58 -0.70
CA TYR A 182 13.47 25.02 -1.98
C TYR A 182 12.24 24.66 -2.79
N GLY A 183 12.27 24.87 -4.09
CA GLY A 183 11.17 24.52 -4.99
C GLY A 183 11.67 23.79 -6.22
N VAL A 184 10.95 22.77 -6.67
CA VAL A 184 11.19 22.09 -7.95
C VAL A 184 9.90 21.97 -8.76
N GLN A 185 9.98 22.18 -10.06
CA GLN A 185 8.84 22.11 -10.98
C GLN A 185 8.66 20.71 -11.61
N PHE A 186 9.53 19.77 -11.24
CA PHE A 186 9.50 18.36 -11.60
C PHE A 186 9.28 17.46 -10.38
N HIS A 187 9.02 16.17 -10.62
CA HIS A 187 8.80 15.16 -9.59
C HIS A 187 10.08 14.35 -9.32
N PRO A 188 10.87 14.65 -8.27
CA PRO A 188 12.09 13.89 -7.96
C PRO A 188 11.80 12.47 -7.45
N GLU A 189 10.58 12.16 -7.05
CA GLU A 189 10.17 10.89 -6.45
C GLU A 189 9.95 9.76 -7.47
N VAL A 190 9.67 10.12 -8.73
CA VAL A 190 9.37 9.13 -9.77
C VAL A 190 10.62 8.51 -10.37
N VAL A 191 10.54 7.24 -10.76
CA VAL A 191 11.65 6.48 -11.35
C VAL A 191 12.18 7.08 -12.67
N HIS A 192 11.37 7.90 -13.35
CA HIS A 192 11.76 8.59 -14.58
C HIS A 192 12.75 9.74 -14.33
N SER A 193 12.83 10.26 -13.11
CA SER A 193 13.75 11.33 -12.71
C SER A 193 15.07 10.72 -12.24
N ILE A 194 16.04 10.59 -13.15
CA ILE A 194 17.31 9.87 -12.92
C ILE A 194 18.08 10.48 -11.73
N GLY A 195 18.11 11.82 -11.63
CA GLY A 195 18.76 12.55 -10.53
C GLY A 195 17.89 12.74 -9.28
N GLY A 196 16.66 12.23 -9.28
CA GLY A 196 15.67 12.52 -8.23
C GLY A 196 16.04 12.01 -6.84
N LEU A 197 16.60 10.79 -6.76
CA LEU A 197 17.02 10.22 -5.46
C LEU A 197 18.20 10.98 -4.84
N ALA A 198 19.13 11.48 -5.66
CA ALA A 198 20.24 12.31 -5.18
C ALA A 198 19.71 13.61 -4.56
N LEU A 199 18.75 14.27 -5.23
CA LEU A 199 18.08 15.46 -4.73
C LEU A 199 17.36 15.21 -3.39
N ILE A 200 16.59 14.12 -3.29
CA ILE A 200 15.89 13.76 -2.05
C ILE A 200 16.90 13.52 -0.92
N ARG A 201 18.02 12.85 -1.19
CA ARG A 201 19.10 12.65 -0.20
C ARG A 201 19.71 13.98 0.26
N ASN A 202 19.92 14.93 -0.65
CA ASN A 202 20.43 16.25 -0.29
C ASN A 202 19.46 16.98 0.64
N PHE A 203 18.16 16.96 0.32
CA PHE A 203 17.15 17.55 1.18
C PHE A 203 17.13 16.91 2.57
N VAL A 204 17.11 15.58 2.63
CA VAL A 204 17.00 14.83 3.89
C VAL A 204 18.27 14.96 4.76
N TYR A 205 19.46 14.71 4.20
CA TYR A 205 20.69 14.61 4.98
C TYR A 205 21.44 15.94 5.09
N HIS A 206 21.54 16.70 4.00
CA HIS A 206 22.36 17.92 3.98
C HIS A 206 21.60 19.15 4.44
N ILE A 207 20.32 19.27 4.05
CA ILE A 207 19.49 20.45 4.36
C ILE A 207 18.75 20.28 5.70
N CYS A 208 18.09 19.13 5.88
CA CYS A 208 17.32 18.82 7.11
C CYS A 208 18.18 18.25 8.24
N HIS A 209 19.42 17.85 7.95
CA HIS A 209 20.35 17.23 8.91
C HIS A 209 19.73 16.02 9.63
N CYS A 210 19.02 15.17 8.87
CA CYS A 210 18.53 13.91 9.41
C CYS A 210 19.65 12.87 9.47
N ASP A 211 19.52 11.94 10.41
CA ASP A 211 20.34 10.76 10.60
C ASP A 211 19.56 9.52 10.12
N PRO A 212 20.22 8.52 9.52
CA PRO A 212 19.58 7.32 8.98
C PRO A 212 19.17 6.33 10.10
N THR A 213 18.25 6.73 10.99
CA THR A 213 17.84 5.95 12.17
C THR A 213 16.62 5.08 11.94
N TRP A 214 15.89 5.24 10.84
CA TRP A 214 14.74 4.43 10.48
C TRP A 214 15.20 3.15 9.77
N THR A 215 15.68 2.20 10.56
CA THR A 215 16.12 0.88 10.08
C THR A 215 15.13 -0.21 10.48
N THR A 216 15.14 -1.32 9.74
CA THR A 216 14.30 -2.49 10.03
C THR A 216 14.50 -2.99 11.46
N ASP A 217 15.74 -3.06 11.94
CA ASP A 217 16.07 -3.59 13.26
C ASP A 217 15.63 -2.64 14.37
N ALA A 218 15.86 -1.33 14.19
CA ALA A 218 15.36 -0.31 15.13
C ALA A 218 13.83 -0.37 15.24
N PHE A 219 13.13 -0.49 14.11
CA PHE A 219 11.68 -0.65 14.09
C PHE A 219 11.21 -1.91 14.83
N VAL A 220 11.86 -3.06 14.61
CA VAL A 220 11.51 -4.32 15.28
C VAL A 220 11.68 -4.20 16.79
N GLU A 221 12.82 -3.66 17.25
CA GLU A 221 13.08 -3.47 18.69
C GLU A 221 12.08 -2.51 19.33
N GLU A 222 11.80 -1.38 18.70
CA GLU A 222 10.84 -0.40 19.18
C GLU A 222 9.42 -0.98 19.23
N SER A 223 9.01 -1.67 18.16
CA SER A 223 7.69 -2.31 18.09
C SER A 223 7.52 -3.36 19.18
N ILE A 224 8.54 -4.18 19.45
CA ILE A 224 8.50 -5.16 20.54
C ILE A 224 8.27 -4.47 21.88
N ARG A 225 9.01 -3.39 22.17
CA ARG A 225 8.85 -2.62 23.42
C ARG A 225 7.46 -1.98 23.53
N GLU A 226 6.97 -1.36 22.45
CA GLU A 226 5.63 -0.77 22.39
C GLU A 226 4.54 -1.83 22.63
N ILE A 227 4.66 -2.99 21.96
CA ILE A 227 3.71 -4.10 22.11
C ILE A 227 3.72 -4.62 23.56
N GLN A 228 4.90 -4.87 24.14
CA GLN A 228 5.03 -5.36 25.52
C GLN A 228 4.44 -4.38 26.53
N ALA A 229 4.75 -3.08 26.41
CA ALA A 229 4.23 -2.04 27.29
C ALA A 229 2.70 -1.90 27.18
N ARG A 230 2.14 -2.03 25.97
CA ARG A 230 0.70 -1.89 25.72
C ARG A 230 -0.09 -3.14 26.13
N VAL A 231 0.43 -4.33 25.84
CA VAL A 231 -0.25 -5.60 26.11
C VAL A 231 -0.15 -5.96 27.59
N GLY A 232 1.02 -5.80 28.20
CA GLY A 232 1.28 -6.29 29.55
C GLY A 232 1.07 -7.80 29.65
N ASP A 233 0.19 -8.22 30.55
CA ASP A 233 -0.18 -9.62 30.85
C ASP A 233 -1.45 -10.10 30.10
N LYS A 234 -2.00 -9.27 29.21
CA LYS A 234 -3.26 -9.54 28.50
C LYS A 234 -3.11 -10.45 27.29
N ARG A 235 -4.23 -10.96 26.77
CA ARG A 235 -4.24 -11.86 25.60
C ARG A 235 -4.55 -11.11 24.30
N VAL A 236 -3.90 -11.55 23.22
CA VAL A 236 -4.04 -10.98 21.88
C VAL A 236 -4.55 -12.03 20.90
N LEU A 237 -5.62 -11.71 20.18
CA LEU A 237 -6.13 -12.50 19.07
C LEU A 237 -5.63 -11.94 17.74
N LEU A 238 -5.20 -12.79 16.82
CA LEU A 238 -4.84 -12.41 15.46
C LEU A 238 -5.56 -13.29 14.44
N ALA A 239 -6.27 -12.67 13.49
CA ALA A 239 -6.74 -13.36 12.29
C ALA A 239 -5.58 -13.58 11.32
N LEU A 240 -5.18 -14.84 11.13
CA LEU A 240 -4.13 -15.23 10.20
C LEU A 240 -4.74 -15.53 8.83
N SER A 241 -4.33 -14.80 7.80
CA SER A 241 -4.78 -15.02 6.40
C SER A 241 -3.79 -15.84 5.57
N GLY A 242 -2.52 -15.93 6.02
CA GLY A 242 -1.43 -16.52 5.25
C GLY A 242 -0.76 -15.58 4.26
N GLY A 243 -1.23 -14.33 4.17
CA GLY A 243 -0.48 -13.27 3.50
C GLY A 243 0.80 -12.90 4.25
N VAL A 244 1.69 -12.18 3.58
CA VAL A 244 2.95 -11.70 4.18
C VAL A 244 2.71 -10.78 5.38
N ASP A 245 1.67 -9.93 5.35
CA ASP A 245 1.41 -8.95 6.42
C ASP A 245 0.96 -9.66 7.71
N SER A 246 -0.06 -10.51 7.62
CA SER A 246 -0.57 -11.25 8.79
C SER A 246 0.46 -12.23 9.35
N SER A 247 1.31 -12.81 8.50
CA SER A 247 2.41 -13.68 8.94
C SER A 247 3.53 -12.89 9.62
N THR A 248 3.93 -11.74 9.06
CA THR A 248 4.94 -10.86 9.68
C THR A 248 4.45 -10.33 11.02
N LEU A 249 3.18 -9.94 11.10
CA LEU A 249 2.54 -9.51 12.34
C LEU A 249 2.52 -10.63 13.39
N ALA A 250 2.15 -11.85 13.00
CA ALA A 250 2.15 -13.00 13.91
C ALA A 250 3.52 -13.24 14.53
N PHE A 251 4.59 -13.16 13.73
CA PHE A 251 5.96 -13.32 14.21
C PHE A 251 6.39 -12.19 15.14
N LEU A 252 6.09 -10.94 14.76
CA LEU A 252 6.44 -9.78 15.56
C LEU A 252 5.75 -9.83 16.93
N LEU A 253 4.46 -10.16 16.96
CA LEU A 253 3.71 -10.35 18.21
C LEU A 253 4.24 -11.53 19.02
N TYR A 254 4.47 -12.68 18.40
CA TYR A 254 4.97 -13.85 19.13
C TYR A 254 6.35 -13.60 19.75
N ARG A 255 7.23 -12.88 19.04
CA ARG A 255 8.53 -12.44 19.59
C ARG A 255 8.37 -11.46 20.75
N ALA A 256 7.32 -10.64 20.76
CA ALA A 256 7.07 -9.67 21.82
C ALA A 256 6.40 -10.28 23.07
N ILE A 257 5.38 -11.13 22.88
CA ILE A 257 4.46 -11.56 23.96
C ILE A 257 4.26 -13.08 24.04
N GLY A 258 4.96 -13.87 23.22
CA GLY A 258 4.96 -15.34 23.27
C GLY A 258 3.55 -15.94 23.25
N GLU A 259 3.26 -16.78 24.24
CA GLU A 259 2.01 -17.55 24.36
C GLU A 259 0.76 -16.70 24.65
N GLN A 260 0.91 -15.39 24.93
CA GLN A 260 -0.22 -14.48 25.02
C GLN A 260 -0.92 -14.26 23.66
N LEU A 261 -0.22 -14.57 22.56
CA LEU A 261 -0.77 -14.53 21.21
C LEU A 261 -1.52 -15.83 20.89
N THR A 262 -2.75 -15.68 20.41
CA THR A 262 -3.50 -16.76 19.75
C THR A 262 -3.75 -16.36 18.30
N CYS A 263 -3.19 -17.13 17.36
CA CYS A 263 -3.48 -16.97 15.94
C CYS A 263 -4.67 -17.85 15.56
N MET A 264 -5.59 -17.32 14.76
CA MET A 264 -6.74 -18.04 14.24
C MET A 264 -6.75 -18.00 12.71
N PHE A 265 -6.73 -19.16 12.08
CA PHE A 265 -6.85 -19.32 10.64
C PHE A 265 -8.22 -19.91 10.29
N ILE A 266 -9.04 -19.15 9.58
CA ILE A 266 -10.37 -19.58 9.13
C ILE A 266 -10.26 -20.05 7.67
N ASP A 267 -10.44 -21.35 7.45
CA ASP A 267 -10.53 -21.90 6.11
C ASP A 267 -11.94 -21.77 5.57
N GLN A 268 -12.14 -20.71 4.78
CA GLN A 268 -13.35 -20.41 4.03
C GLN A 268 -13.63 -21.35 2.85
N GLY A 269 -12.68 -22.22 2.48
CA GLY A 269 -12.83 -23.12 1.32
C GLY A 269 -12.53 -22.48 -0.02
N PHE A 270 -11.97 -21.28 -0.05
CA PHE A 270 -11.56 -20.60 -1.29
C PHE A 270 -10.05 -20.41 -1.40
N MET A 271 -9.26 -21.13 -0.59
CA MET A 271 -7.79 -21.11 -0.64
C MET A 271 -7.26 -21.98 -1.79
N ARG A 272 -5.98 -21.78 -2.17
CA ARG A 272 -5.31 -22.59 -3.19
C ARG A 272 -5.09 -24.01 -2.68
N LYS A 273 -4.88 -24.95 -3.62
CA LYS A 273 -4.58 -26.34 -3.29
C LYS A 273 -3.33 -26.44 -2.39
N LEU A 274 -3.45 -27.21 -1.29
CA LEU A 274 -2.42 -27.48 -0.27
C LEU A 274 -2.00 -26.28 0.59
N GLU A 275 -2.60 -25.11 0.40
CA GLU A 275 -2.21 -23.89 1.10
C GLU A 275 -2.60 -23.88 2.59
N PRO A 276 -3.86 -24.22 2.98
CA PRO A 276 -4.26 -24.29 4.38
C PRO A 276 -3.38 -25.25 5.19
N GLU A 277 -3.15 -26.45 4.67
CA GLU A 277 -2.39 -27.50 5.36
C GLU A 277 -0.92 -27.10 5.52
N ARG A 278 -0.32 -26.52 4.46
CA ARG A 278 1.07 -26.02 4.50
C ARG A 278 1.23 -24.89 5.51
N LEU A 279 0.27 -23.96 5.56
CA LEU A 279 0.33 -22.84 6.49
C LEU A 279 0.27 -23.29 7.95
N VAL A 280 -0.69 -24.16 8.30
CA VAL A 280 -0.79 -24.70 9.66
C VAL A 280 0.47 -25.49 10.03
N LYS A 281 0.98 -26.32 9.10
CA LYS A 281 2.21 -27.08 9.30
C LYS A 281 3.39 -26.16 9.60
N LEU A 282 3.57 -25.11 8.80
CA LEU A 282 4.67 -24.17 8.93
C LEU A 282 4.64 -23.45 10.29
N PHE A 283 3.49 -22.92 10.68
CA PHE A 283 3.35 -22.22 11.96
C PHE A 283 3.52 -23.13 13.17
N ARG A 284 3.02 -24.36 13.11
CA ARG A 284 3.11 -25.31 14.22
C ARG A 284 4.49 -25.96 14.34
N GLU A 285 5.02 -26.49 13.25
CA GLU A 285 6.23 -27.32 13.27
C GLU A 285 7.52 -26.50 13.19
N GLN A 286 7.52 -25.38 12.45
CA GLN A 286 8.73 -24.58 12.29
C GLN A 286 8.79 -23.44 13.30
N PHE A 287 7.68 -22.73 13.50
CA PHE A 287 7.67 -21.52 14.34
C PHE A 287 7.18 -21.75 15.75
N HIS A 288 6.56 -22.89 16.03
CA HIS A 288 5.96 -23.21 17.32
C HIS A 288 4.95 -22.15 17.80
N ILE A 289 4.31 -21.45 16.84
CA ILE A 289 3.28 -20.44 17.11
C ILE A 289 1.91 -21.15 17.15
N PRO A 290 1.13 -20.99 18.25
CA PRO A 290 -0.20 -21.59 18.33
C PRO A 290 -1.14 -21.02 17.25
N VAL A 291 -1.59 -21.89 16.34
CA VAL A 291 -2.62 -21.56 15.34
C VAL A 291 -3.84 -22.45 15.54
N VAL A 292 -4.98 -21.81 15.80
CA VAL A 292 -6.29 -22.44 15.80
C VAL A 292 -6.79 -22.51 14.36
N TYR A 293 -6.94 -23.72 13.85
CA TYR A 293 -7.49 -23.98 12.52
C TYR A 293 -9.01 -24.15 12.61
N VAL A 294 -9.76 -23.31 11.91
CA VAL A 294 -11.22 -23.33 11.84
C VAL A 294 -11.64 -23.73 10.44
N ASN A 295 -12.23 -24.93 10.30
CA ASN A 295 -12.78 -25.37 9.03
C ASN A 295 -14.21 -24.83 8.85
N ALA A 296 -14.40 -23.88 7.94
CA ALA A 296 -15.70 -23.27 7.65
C ALA A 296 -16.12 -23.45 6.17
N ARG A 297 -15.46 -24.36 5.43
CA ARG A 297 -15.61 -24.51 3.97
C ARG A 297 -17.08 -24.65 3.54
N GLU A 298 -17.83 -25.55 4.17
CA GLU A 298 -19.24 -25.79 3.86
C GLU A 298 -20.14 -24.58 4.15
N ARG A 299 -19.88 -23.88 5.27
CA ARG A 299 -20.64 -22.67 5.66
C ARG A 299 -20.49 -21.59 4.61
N PHE A 300 -19.25 -21.28 4.20
CA PHE A 300 -18.99 -20.25 3.21
C PHE A 300 -19.57 -20.60 1.84
N LEU A 301 -19.42 -21.85 1.38
CA LEU A 301 -20.01 -22.30 0.12
C LEU A 301 -21.54 -22.18 0.13
N ALA A 302 -22.19 -22.51 1.24
CA ALA A 302 -23.64 -22.36 1.39
C ALA A 302 -24.10 -20.90 1.29
N GLN A 303 -23.32 -19.94 1.81
CA GLN A 303 -23.68 -18.50 1.76
C GLN A 303 -23.71 -17.93 0.35
N ILE A 304 -22.87 -18.43 -0.56
CA ILE A 304 -22.74 -17.92 -1.94
C ILE A 304 -23.38 -18.83 -2.99
N LYS A 305 -24.11 -19.87 -2.57
CA LYS A 305 -24.83 -20.77 -3.48
C LYS A 305 -25.79 -20.00 -4.40
N GLY A 306 -25.72 -20.24 -5.71
CA GLY A 306 -26.52 -19.56 -6.71
C GLY A 306 -26.17 -18.09 -6.96
N ILE A 307 -25.15 -17.54 -6.29
CA ILE A 307 -24.75 -16.14 -6.48
C ILE A 307 -23.72 -16.04 -7.60
N THR A 308 -24.03 -15.20 -8.59
CA THR A 308 -23.15 -14.90 -9.72
C THR A 308 -22.54 -13.51 -9.64
N ASP A 309 -23.25 -12.55 -9.04
CA ASP A 309 -22.79 -11.17 -8.91
C ASP A 309 -21.55 -11.07 -8.00
N PRO A 310 -20.43 -10.50 -8.49
CA PRO A 310 -19.16 -10.49 -7.77
C PRO A 310 -19.18 -9.63 -6.50
N GLU A 311 -19.90 -8.51 -6.52
CA GLU A 311 -20.04 -7.64 -5.36
C GLU A 311 -20.87 -8.30 -4.24
N VAL A 312 -21.92 -9.03 -4.61
CA VAL A 312 -22.72 -9.83 -3.67
C VAL A 312 -21.88 -11.00 -3.13
N LYS A 313 -21.07 -11.69 -3.97
CA LYS A 313 -20.13 -12.71 -3.51
C LYS A 313 -19.20 -12.15 -2.44
N ARG A 314 -18.53 -11.03 -2.72
CA ARG A 314 -17.60 -10.33 -1.81
C ARG A 314 -18.26 -9.98 -0.48
N LYS A 315 -19.43 -9.33 -0.52
CA LYS A 315 -20.17 -8.94 0.69
C LYS A 315 -20.57 -10.13 1.56
N ARG A 316 -21.07 -11.21 0.95
CA ARG A 316 -21.48 -12.41 1.70
C ARG A 316 -20.31 -13.15 2.32
N ILE A 317 -19.19 -13.28 1.59
CA ILE A 317 -17.97 -13.89 2.11
C ILE A 317 -17.42 -13.07 3.28
N GLY A 318 -17.32 -11.74 3.14
CA GLY A 318 -16.86 -10.87 4.22
C GLY A 318 -17.77 -10.94 5.46
N HIS A 319 -19.09 -10.96 5.26
CA HIS A 319 -20.04 -11.08 6.36
C HIS A 319 -19.92 -12.43 7.10
N GLU A 320 -19.84 -13.55 6.38
CA GLU A 320 -19.70 -14.86 7.03
C GLU A 320 -18.35 -15.01 7.72
N PHE A 321 -17.28 -14.42 7.18
CA PHE A 321 -15.98 -14.37 7.85
C PHE A 321 -16.08 -13.69 9.22
N ILE A 322 -16.73 -12.54 9.30
CA ILE A 322 -16.92 -11.83 10.57
C ILE A 322 -17.72 -12.69 11.55
N ARG A 323 -18.78 -13.37 11.11
CA ARG A 323 -19.60 -14.23 11.97
C ARG A 323 -18.82 -15.43 12.52
N VAL A 324 -18.07 -16.12 11.66
CA VAL A 324 -17.22 -17.25 12.09
C VAL A 324 -16.11 -16.74 13.02
N PHE A 325 -15.49 -15.61 12.71
CA PHE A 325 -14.48 -14.98 13.56
C PHE A 325 -15.02 -14.66 14.95
N GLU A 326 -16.20 -14.05 15.02
CA GLU A 326 -16.89 -13.71 16.27
C GLU A 326 -17.21 -14.97 17.10
N GLU A 327 -17.83 -15.97 16.48
CA GLU A 327 -18.19 -17.24 17.14
C GLU A 327 -16.96 -17.92 17.75
N GLU A 328 -15.89 -18.02 16.96
CA GLU A 328 -14.64 -18.66 17.39
C GLU A 328 -13.88 -17.82 18.41
N SER A 329 -13.90 -16.49 18.29
CA SER A 329 -13.27 -15.60 19.29
C SER A 329 -13.92 -15.78 20.67
N ARG A 330 -15.26 -15.85 20.74
CA ARG A 330 -15.99 -16.11 22.00
C ARG A 330 -15.70 -17.51 22.54
N ARG A 331 -15.56 -18.50 21.67
CA ARG A 331 -15.26 -19.90 22.04
C ARG A 331 -13.85 -20.07 22.62
N LEU A 332 -12.86 -19.36 22.06
CA LEU A 332 -11.45 -19.45 22.46
C LEU A 332 -11.10 -18.68 23.74
N GLY A 333 -12.06 -17.90 24.24
CA GLY A 333 -11.99 -17.20 25.52
C GLY A 333 -11.84 -15.69 25.35
N PRO A 334 -11.83 -14.94 26.46
CA PRO A 334 -11.70 -13.50 26.37
C PRO A 334 -10.33 -13.12 25.82
N PHE A 335 -10.34 -12.16 24.90
CA PHE A 335 -9.15 -11.46 24.43
C PHE A 335 -9.35 -9.97 24.65
N ASP A 336 -8.34 -9.30 25.17
CA ASP A 336 -8.36 -7.86 25.38
C ASP A 336 -8.05 -7.10 24.09
N TYR A 337 -7.23 -7.72 23.23
CA TYR A 337 -6.71 -7.10 22.03
C TYR A 337 -6.98 -7.92 20.77
N LEU A 338 -7.29 -7.20 19.70
CA LEU A 338 -7.29 -7.71 18.33
C LEU A 338 -6.12 -7.09 17.57
N ALA A 339 -5.23 -7.94 17.06
CA ALA A 339 -4.14 -7.50 16.21
C ALA A 339 -4.56 -7.46 14.74
N GLN A 340 -4.14 -6.40 14.04
CA GLN A 340 -4.40 -6.23 12.60
C GLN A 340 -3.14 -5.82 11.85
N GLY A 341 -3.01 -6.35 10.63
CA GLY A 341 -1.89 -6.08 9.72
C GLY A 341 -2.05 -4.82 8.89
N THR A 342 -2.76 -3.82 9.40
CA THR A 342 -3.00 -2.52 8.75
C THR A 342 -1.66 -1.90 8.35
N LEU A 343 -1.54 -1.46 7.10
CA LEU A 343 -0.32 -0.85 6.56
C LEU A 343 -0.48 0.65 6.39
N TYR A 344 0.62 1.34 6.11
CA TYR A 344 0.63 2.80 5.97
C TYR A 344 -0.28 3.33 4.85
N PRO A 345 -0.33 2.72 3.64
CA PRO A 345 -1.30 3.13 2.62
C PRO A 345 -2.77 3.04 3.08
N ASP A 346 -3.11 2.06 3.92
CA ASP A 346 -4.47 1.92 4.46
C ASP A 346 -4.83 3.09 5.41
N VAL A 347 -3.84 3.60 6.13
CA VAL A 347 -3.99 4.75 7.05
C VAL A 347 -4.19 6.04 6.25
N ILE A 348 -3.47 6.22 5.15
CA ILE A 348 -3.59 7.41 4.28
C ILE A 348 -4.96 7.43 3.60
N GLU A 349 -5.35 6.31 2.96
CA GLU A 349 -6.67 6.18 2.31
C GLU A 349 -7.83 6.46 3.29
N SER A 350 -7.71 6.01 4.55
CA SER A 350 -8.73 6.25 5.58
C SER A 350 -8.70 7.67 6.16
N ALA A 351 -7.57 8.38 6.11
CA ALA A 351 -7.48 9.78 6.53
C ALA A 351 -8.21 10.71 5.56
N ASP A 352 -8.04 10.51 4.25
CA ASP A 352 -8.64 11.36 3.21
C ASP A 352 -10.12 11.05 2.94
N THR A 353 -10.53 9.79 3.10
CA THR A 353 -11.93 9.43 2.91
C THR A 353 -12.87 9.95 3.99
N ASN A 354 -12.32 10.41 5.12
CA ASN A 354 -13.07 11.04 6.20
C ASN A 354 -13.30 12.54 5.97
N VAL A 355 -13.23 13.07 4.74
CA VAL A 355 -13.57 14.48 4.47
C VAL A 355 -14.22 14.60 3.08
N ASP A 356 -15.48 15.05 3.04
CA ASP A 356 -16.16 15.45 1.81
C ASP A 356 -15.39 16.62 1.16
N PRO A 357 -14.95 16.49 -0.11
CA PRO A 357 -14.20 17.55 -0.81
C PRO A 357 -14.98 18.87 -0.98
N GLN A 358 -16.32 18.84 -0.94
CA GLN A 358 -17.18 20.02 -1.10
C GLN A 358 -17.63 20.61 0.24
N THR A 359 -17.89 19.78 1.25
CA THR A 359 -18.49 20.24 2.52
C THR A 359 -17.53 20.22 3.70
N GLY A 360 -16.40 19.53 3.60
CA GLY A 360 -15.45 19.38 4.70
C GLY A 360 -15.95 18.47 5.85
N GLU A 361 -17.10 17.82 5.68
CA GLU A 361 -17.68 16.94 6.69
C GLU A 361 -17.11 15.51 6.60
N ARG A 362 -17.07 14.82 7.75
CA ARG A 362 -16.58 13.43 7.82
C ARG A 362 -17.52 12.45 7.13
N VAL A 363 -17.19 12.02 5.93
CA VAL A 363 -17.91 10.95 5.23
C VAL A 363 -17.28 9.61 5.61
N ALA A 364 -18.06 8.69 6.17
CA ALA A 364 -17.58 7.34 6.40
C ALA A 364 -17.57 6.55 5.07
N VAL A 365 -16.44 6.55 4.35
CA VAL A 365 -16.30 5.67 3.18
C VAL A 365 -15.80 4.30 3.63
N LYS A 366 -16.56 3.26 3.28
CA LYS A 366 -16.25 1.85 3.58
C LYS A 366 -15.10 1.36 2.69
N ILE A 367 -13.85 1.53 3.13
CA ILE A 367 -12.68 1.04 2.38
C ILE A 367 -11.95 -0.07 3.17
N LYS A 368 -11.64 -1.15 2.44
CA LYS A 368 -10.93 -2.39 2.87
C LYS A 368 -11.56 -3.19 4.04
N SER A 369 -12.88 -3.39 4.02
CA SER A 369 -13.60 -4.30 4.95
C SER A 369 -13.23 -5.79 4.87
N HIS A 370 -12.36 -6.20 3.93
CA HIS A 370 -12.01 -7.61 3.70
C HIS A 370 -10.66 -8.02 4.31
N HIS A 371 -9.80 -7.05 4.68
CA HIS A 371 -8.48 -7.31 5.26
C HIS A 371 -8.35 -6.74 6.67
N ASN A 372 -9.00 -5.60 6.92
CA ASN A 372 -9.20 -5.08 8.27
C ASN A 372 -10.61 -5.46 8.69
N VAL A 373 -10.79 -5.94 9.92
CA VAL A 373 -12.07 -6.47 10.43
C VAL A 373 -13.03 -5.30 10.75
N GLY A 374 -13.22 -4.38 9.80
CA GLY A 374 -14.02 -3.15 9.88
C GLY A 374 -15.54 -3.39 9.90
N GLY A 375 -15.97 -4.56 10.37
CA GLY A 375 -17.37 -4.93 10.54
C GLY A 375 -17.62 -5.72 11.82
N LEU A 376 -16.70 -5.69 12.79
CA LEU A 376 -16.94 -6.30 14.09
C LEU A 376 -18.20 -5.68 14.72
N PRO A 377 -19.12 -6.50 15.24
CA PRO A 377 -20.26 -6.05 16.02
C PRO A 377 -19.86 -5.09 17.16
N LYS A 378 -20.72 -4.12 17.48
CA LYS A 378 -20.45 -3.09 18.50
C LYS A 378 -20.23 -3.65 19.92
N ASP A 379 -20.63 -4.89 20.16
CA ASP A 379 -20.49 -5.60 21.43
C ASP A 379 -19.13 -6.31 21.58
N LEU A 380 -18.33 -6.46 20.52
CA LEU A 380 -16.97 -6.98 20.61
C LEU A 380 -15.99 -5.88 21.03
N GLN A 381 -15.68 -5.85 22.33
CA GLN A 381 -14.83 -4.84 22.96
C GLN A 381 -13.34 -5.19 22.87
N PHE A 382 -12.80 -5.30 21.65
CA PHE A 382 -11.34 -5.41 21.48
C PHE A 382 -10.68 -4.03 21.45
N LYS A 383 -9.50 -3.94 22.05
CA LYS A 383 -8.55 -2.87 21.76
C LYS A 383 -7.70 -3.27 20.56
N LEU A 384 -7.46 -2.35 19.62
CA LEU A 384 -6.70 -2.66 18.40
C LEU A 384 -5.18 -2.56 18.61
N ILE A 385 -4.42 -3.51 18.07
CA ILE A 385 -2.95 -3.48 18.00
C ILE A 385 -2.52 -3.56 16.53
N GLU A 386 -1.89 -2.50 16.03
CA GLU A 386 -1.56 -2.34 14.60
C GLU A 386 -0.10 -1.88 14.42
N PRO A 387 0.90 -2.70 14.78
CA PRO A 387 2.30 -2.26 14.80
C PRO A 387 2.83 -1.98 13.38
N LEU A 388 2.27 -2.63 12.35
CA LEU A 388 2.68 -2.44 10.95
C LEU A 388 2.09 -1.17 10.30
N ARG A 389 1.24 -0.42 11.01
CA ARG A 389 0.53 0.75 10.46
C ARG A 389 1.45 1.86 9.95
N LYS A 390 2.71 1.86 10.38
CA LYS A 390 3.72 2.84 9.97
C LYS A 390 4.52 2.37 8.76
N LEU A 391 4.28 1.18 8.19
CA LEU A 391 5.12 0.56 7.17
C LEU A 391 4.45 0.47 5.80
N PHE A 392 5.25 0.63 4.74
CA PHE A 392 4.91 0.21 3.39
C PHE A 392 5.11 -1.30 3.21
N LYS A 393 4.55 -1.84 2.12
CA LYS A 393 4.56 -3.28 1.83
C LYS A 393 5.97 -3.88 1.72
N ASP A 394 6.91 -3.14 1.13
CA ASP A 394 8.31 -3.54 0.99
C ASP A 394 9.04 -3.51 2.35
N GLU A 395 8.74 -2.54 3.20
CA GLU A 395 9.21 -2.48 4.59
C GLU A 395 8.71 -3.68 5.40
N VAL A 396 7.44 -4.07 5.26
CA VAL A 396 6.91 -5.29 5.91
C VAL A 396 7.67 -6.53 5.45
N ARG A 397 7.99 -6.66 4.16
CA ARG A 397 8.82 -7.77 3.67
C ARG A 397 10.22 -7.77 4.29
N ARG A 398 10.86 -6.60 4.42
CA ARG A 398 12.17 -6.46 5.10
C ARG A 398 12.09 -6.85 6.57
N VAL A 399 11.05 -6.40 7.28
CA VAL A 399 10.77 -6.78 8.68
C VAL A 399 10.57 -8.28 8.80
N GLY A 400 9.75 -8.88 7.93
CA GLY A 400 9.55 -10.33 7.87
C GLY A 400 10.86 -11.10 7.78
N ARG A 401 11.78 -10.69 6.89
CA ARG A 401 13.11 -11.32 6.79
C ARG A 401 13.94 -11.14 8.06
N SER A 402 14.00 -9.93 8.62
CA SER A 402 14.79 -9.65 9.84
C SER A 402 14.31 -10.49 11.04
N ILE A 403 13.02 -10.79 11.14
CA ILE A 403 12.45 -11.63 12.20
C ILE A 403 12.38 -13.12 11.87
N GLY A 404 13.01 -13.57 10.78
CA GLY A 404 13.16 -14.99 10.45
C GLY A 404 11.98 -15.63 9.72
N LEU A 405 11.08 -14.85 9.12
CA LEU A 405 10.01 -15.37 8.28
C LEU A 405 10.62 -16.00 7.00
N PRO A 406 10.24 -17.23 6.60
CA PRO A 406 10.83 -17.85 5.42
C PRO A 406 10.57 -17.04 4.14
N GLU A 407 11.55 -17.09 3.25
CA GLU A 407 11.50 -16.36 1.98
C GLU A 407 10.29 -16.76 1.13
N GLU A 408 9.81 -18.01 1.24
CA GLU A 408 8.59 -18.49 0.57
C GLU A 408 7.31 -17.76 1.00
N ILE A 409 7.24 -17.24 2.23
CA ILE A 409 6.13 -16.39 2.68
C ILE A 409 6.41 -14.94 2.31
N VAL A 410 7.64 -14.47 2.51
CA VAL A 410 8.00 -13.08 2.25
C VAL A 410 7.79 -12.70 0.80
N LEU A 411 8.18 -13.58 -0.14
CA LEU A 411 8.04 -13.36 -1.59
C LEU A 411 6.68 -13.74 -2.14
N ARG A 412 5.78 -14.25 -1.30
CA ARG A 412 4.48 -14.73 -1.72
C ARG A 412 3.71 -13.67 -2.50
N GLN A 413 3.24 -14.05 -3.69
CA GLN A 413 2.37 -13.19 -4.49
C GLN A 413 1.06 -12.90 -3.74
N PRO A 414 0.47 -11.70 -3.89
CA PRO A 414 -0.79 -11.35 -3.27
C PRO A 414 -1.89 -12.38 -3.57
N PHE A 415 -2.73 -12.65 -2.56
CA PHE A 415 -3.90 -13.50 -2.71
C PHE A 415 -5.12 -12.76 -2.12
N PRO A 416 -6.21 -12.62 -2.89
CA PRO A 416 -7.37 -11.83 -2.49
C PRO A 416 -8.07 -12.46 -1.27
N GLY A 417 -8.67 -11.63 -0.41
CA GLY A 417 -9.44 -12.10 0.74
C GLY A 417 -10.53 -13.13 0.39
N PRO A 418 -11.39 -12.88 -0.61
CA PRO A 418 -12.36 -13.88 -1.11
C PRO A 418 -11.74 -15.11 -1.80
N GLY A 419 -10.43 -15.12 -2.02
CA GLY A 419 -9.68 -16.21 -2.63
C GLY A 419 -10.16 -16.57 -4.04
N LEU A 420 -10.27 -17.87 -4.30
CA LEU A 420 -10.69 -18.42 -5.58
C LEU A 420 -12.16 -18.10 -5.95
N ALA A 421 -13.00 -17.65 -5.01
CA ALA A 421 -14.39 -17.31 -5.29
C ALA A 421 -14.54 -16.14 -6.28
N ILE A 422 -13.53 -15.28 -6.34
CA ILE A 422 -13.44 -14.18 -7.32
C ILE A 422 -12.57 -14.53 -8.53
N ARG A 423 -12.15 -15.79 -8.68
CA ARG A 423 -11.46 -16.29 -9.89
C ARG A 423 -12.28 -17.34 -10.62
N ILE A 424 -13.51 -17.57 -10.14
CA ILE A 424 -14.54 -18.36 -10.80
C ILE A 424 -15.62 -17.36 -11.18
N LEU A 425 -15.77 -17.13 -12.47
CA LEU A 425 -16.81 -16.24 -12.98
C LEU A 425 -18.17 -16.91 -12.84
N GLY A 426 -19.15 -16.14 -12.39
CA GLY A 426 -20.47 -16.66 -12.04
C GLY A 426 -20.49 -17.47 -10.75
N GLU A 427 -21.30 -18.53 -10.72
CA GLU A 427 -21.53 -19.33 -9.51
C GLU A 427 -20.30 -20.17 -9.11
N VAL A 428 -20.02 -20.16 -7.82
CA VAL A 428 -18.95 -20.96 -7.18
C VAL A 428 -19.54 -22.26 -6.65
N THR A 429 -18.99 -23.40 -7.11
CA THR A 429 -19.34 -24.74 -6.63
C THR A 429 -18.08 -25.51 -6.25
N GLU A 430 -18.22 -26.59 -5.48
CA GLU A 430 -17.10 -27.44 -5.07
C GLU A 430 -16.34 -27.99 -6.29
N ASP A 431 -17.06 -28.56 -7.27
CA ASP A 431 -16.47 -29.04 -8.52
C ASP A 431 -15.64 -27.96 -9.26
N ARG A 432 -16.16 -26.73 -9.33
CA ARG A 432 -15.46 -25.62 -9.99
C ARG A 432 -14.25 -25.16 -9.20
N LEU A 433 -14.32 -25.18 -7.87
CA LEU A 433 -13.19 -24.89 -6.99
C LEU A 433 -12.08 -25.91 -7.19
N ASP A 434 -12.40 -27.20 -7.28
CA ASP A 434 -11.40 -28.24 -7.48
C ASP A 434 -10.73 -28.15 -8.86
N ILE A 435 -11.51 -27.91 -9.93
CA ILE A 435 -10.97 -27.63 -11.26
C ILE A 435 -9.97 -26.46 -11.21
N LEU A 436 -10.38 -25.35 -10.60
CA LEU A 436 -9.54 -24.16 -10.55
C LEU A 436 -8.30 -24.35 -9.67
N ARG A 437 -8.43 -25.05 -8.54
CA ARG A 437 -7.31 -25.41 -7.64
C ARG A 437 -6.24 -26.23 -8.35
N ASP A 438 -6.66 -27.17 -9.18
CA ASP A 438 -5.75 -28.01 -9.96
C ASP A 438 -5.05 -27.22 -11.05
N ALA A 439 -5.78 -26.38 -11.79
CA ALA A 439 -5.20 -25.50 -12.79
C ALA A 439 -4.21 -24.48 -12.17
N ASP A 440 -4.59 -23.81 -11.08
CA ASP A 440 -3.73 -22.86 -10.36
C ASP A 440 -2.47 -23.52 -9.78
N LEU A 441 -2.57 -24.77 -9.31
CA LEU A 441 -1.40 -25.53 -8.85
C LEU A 441 -0.39 -25.74 -10.00
N ILE A 442 -0.85 -26.10 -11.20
CA ILE A 442 0.02 -26.27 -12.37
C ILE A 442 0.68 -24.94 -12.75
N VAL A 443 -0.08 -23.85 -12.81
CA VAL A 443 0.45 -22.50 -13.07
C VAL A 443 1.58 -22.17 -12.11
N ARG A 444 1.35 -22.35 -10.80
CA ARG A 444 2.37 -22.08 -9.79
C ARG A 444 3.59 -22.98 -9.94
N GLN A 445 3.42 -24.27 -10.24
CA GLN A 445 4.54 -25.19 -10.43
C GLN A 445 5.42 -24.79 -11.61
N GLU A 446 4.84 -24.48 -12.76
CA GLU A 446 5.59 -24.15 -13.97
C GLU A 446 6.28 -22.80 -13.88
N ILE A 447 5.62 -21.79 -13.29
CA ILE A 447 6.25 -20.48 -13.07
C ILE A 447 7.44 -20.59 -12.11
N ASN A 448 7.33 -21.41 -11.06
CA ASN A 448 8.46 -21.67 -10.16
C ASN A 448 9.59 -22.45 -10.86
N ARG A 449 9.26 -23.46 -11.68
CA ARG A 449 10.26 -24.20 -12.48
C ARG A 449 11.00 -23.31 -13.48
N ALA A 450 10.31 -22.33 -14.04
CA ALA A 450 10.89 -21.35 -14.95
C ALA A 450 11.70 -20.24 -14.24
N GLY A 451 11.71 -20.21 -12.90
CA GLY A 451 12.39 -19.16 -12.13
C GLY A 451 11.66 -17.80 -12.12
N LEU A 452 10.46 -17.71 -12.70
CA LEU A 452 9.74 -16.46 -12.92
C LEU A 452 8.84 -16.02 -11.75
N TYR A 453 8.75 -16.80 -10.68
CA TYR A 453 7.81 -16.51 -9.58
C TYR A 453 8.00 -15.12 -8.97
N ASN A 454 9.26 -14.69 -8.85
CA ASN A 454 9.64 -13.39 -8.28
C ASN A 454 9.63 -12.24 -9.29
N ASP A 455 9.69 -12.55 -10.59
CA ASP A 455 9.64 -11.56 -11.67
C ASP A 455 8.20 -11.12 -11.99
N LEU A 456 7.24 -11.98 -11.64
CA LEU A 456 5.81 -11.73 -11.78
C LEU A 456 5.25 -11.15 -10.49
N TRP A 457 4.53 -10.04 -10.59
CA TRP A 457 3.80 -9.46 -9.45
C TRP A 457 2.71 -10.42 -8.96
N GLN A 458 1.97 -10.99 -9.91
CA GLN A 458 0.93 -11.97 -9.64
C GLN A 458 0.72 -12.89 -10.83
N ALA A 459 0.52 -14.17 -10.57
CA ALA A 459 0.21 -15.16 -11.58
C ALA A 459 -0.80 -16.20 -11.08
N PHE A 460 -1.87 -16.40 -11.84
CA PHE A 460 -2.98 -17.27 -11.44
C PHE A 460 -3.82 -17.75 -12.62
N ALA A 461 -4.66 -18.74 -12.34
CA ALA A 461 -5.70 -19.20 -13.25
C ALA A 461 -7.07 -18.58 -12.90
N VAL A 462 -7.95 -18.46 -13.90
CA VAL A 462 -9.36 -18.06 -13.78
C VAL A 462 -10.22 -19.06 -14.55
N LEU A 463 -11.38 -19.43 -14.00
CA LEU A 463 -12.33 -20.35 -14.61
C LEU A 463 -13.55 -19.59 -15.17
N LEU A 464 -13.84 -19.76 -16.45
CA LEU A 464 -14.98 -19.11 -17.11
C LEU A 464 -16.26 -19.97 -17.01
N PRO A 465 -17.47 -19.38 -16.96
CA PRO A 465 -18.73 -20.11 -16.85
C PRO A 465 -19.25 -20.57 -18.22
N ILE A 466 -18.35 -20.80 -19.17
CA ILE A 466 -18.67 -21.27 -20.53
C ILE A 466 -18.03 -22.63 -20.75
N ARG A 467 -18.57 -23.40 -21.69
CA ARG A 467 -17.97 -24.65 -22.12
C ARG A 467 -17.50 -24.53 -23.56
N SER A 468 -16.41 -25.19 -23.86
CA SER A 468 -15.79 -25.21 -25.17
C SER A 468 -15.77 -26.63 -25.73
N VAL A 469 -15.90 -26.74 -27.05
CA VAL A 469 -15.70 -28.02 -27.73
C VAL A 469 -14.20 -28.28 -27.85
N GLY A 470 -13.80 -29.52 -27.58
CA GLY A 470 -12.45 -30.02 -27.79
C GLY A 470 -12.47 -31.46 -28.31
N VAL A 471 -11.29 -31.97 -28.66
CA VAL A 471 -11.07 -33.38 -28.96
C VAL A 471 -9.95 -33.86 -28.05
N MET A 472 -10.22 -34.86 -27.23
CA MET A 472 -9.25 -35.46 -26.32
C MET A 472 -9.37 -36.98 -26.43
N GLY A 473 -8.27 -37.67 -26.74
CA GLY A 473 -8.26 -39.13 -26.93
C GLY A 473 -9.30 -39.60 -27.97
N ASP A 474 -9.34 -38.92 -29.12
CA ASP A 474 -10.27 -39.16 -30.25
C ASP A 474 -11.77 -38.98 -29.95
N GLN A 475 -12.14 -38.51 -28.75
CA GLN A 475 -13.52 -38.23 -28.37
C GLN A 475 -13.80 -36.73 -28.28
N ARG A 476 -14.99 -36.34 -28.71
CA ARG A 476 -15.47 -34.95 -28.56
C ARG A 476 -15.73 -34.66 -27.08
N THR A 477 -15.12 -33.60 -26.57
CA THR A 477 -15.31 -33.12 -25.20
C THR A 477 -16.05 -31.79 -25.17
N TYR A 478 -16.75 -31.53 -24.07
CA TYR A 478 -17.40 -30.25 -23.78
C TYR A 478 -17.06 -29.83 -22.35
N ALA A 479 -15.97 -29.09 -22.20
CA ALA A 479 -15.31 -28.81 -20.93
C ALA A 479 -15.02 -27.30 -20.77
N TYR A 480 -14.53 -26.88 -19.61
CA TYR A 480 -14.29 -25.47 -19.33
C TYR A 480 -12.98 -24.96 -19.95
N PRO A 481 -12.93 -23.70 -20.41
CA PRO A 481 -11.67 -23.01 -20.65
C PRO A 481 -11.09 -22.41 -19.35
N ILE A 482 -9.76 -22.39 -19.25
CA ILE A 482 -9.02 -21.67 -18.22
C ILE A 482 -8.35 -20.44 -18.82
N VAL A 483 -8.44 -19.30 -18.15
CA VAL A 483 -7.66 -18.10 -18.47
C VAL A 483 -6.43 -18.08 -17.56
N LEU A 484 -5.26 -17.91 -18.16
CA LEU A 484 -4.01 -17.62 -17.48
C LEU A 484 -3.85 -16.10 -17.37
N ARG A 485 -3.57 -15.60 -16.16
CA ARG A 485 -3.39 -14.17 -15.89
C ARG A 485 -2.07 -13.93 -15.17
N PHE A 486 -1.05 -13.44 -15.89
CA PHE A 486 0.24 -13.05 -15.32
C PHE A 486 0.47 -11.56 -15.55
N VAL A 487 0.86 -10.86 -14.48
CA VAL A 487 1.05 -9.40 -14.51
C VAL A 487 2.36 -9.00 -13.86
N SER A 488 2.93 -7.90 -14.37
CA SER A 488 4.10 -7.22 -13.82
C SER A 488 3.67 -5.81 -13.38
N SER A 489 4.08 -5.41 -12.18
CA SER A 489 3.68 -4.15 -11.54
C SER A 489 4.66 -3.79 -10.43
N GLU A 490 4.80 -2.49 -10.14
CA GLU A 490 5.56 -1.99 -8.99
C GLU A 490 4.70 -1.75 -7.74
N ASP A 491 3.42 -1.41 -7.93
CA ASP A 491 2.51 -0.93 -6.86
C ASP A 491 1.10 -1.54 -6.89
N GLY A 492 0.74 -2.29 -7.95
CA GLY A 492 -0.59 -2.84 -8.18
C GLY A 492 -1.65 -1.82 -8.65
N MET A 493 -1.32 -0.52 -8.68
CA MET A 493 -2.21 0.54 -9.21
C MET A 493 -2.21 0.53 -10.73
N THR A 494 -1.03 0.40 -11.34
CA THR A 494 -0.86 0.12 -12.77
C THR A 494 -0.17 -1.22 -12.97
N ALA A 495 -0.56 -1.97 -14.00
CA ALA A 495 0.06 -3.27 -14.27
C ALA A 495 0.05 -3.57 -15.77
N ASP A 496 1.14 -4.12 -16.28
CA ASP A 496 1.17 -4.67 -17.63
C ASP A 496 1.04 -6.19 -17.58
N TRP A 497 0.52 -6.79 -18.65
CA TRP A 497 0.53 -8.24 -18.78
C TRP A 497 1.96 -8.72 -19.05
N SER A 498 2.35 -9.85 -18.48
CA SER A 498 3.73 -10.30 -18.55
C SER A 498 4.03 -11.02 -19.86
N ARG A 499 5.11 -10.64 -20.54
CA ARG A 499 5.54 -11.25 -21.82
C ARG A 499 6.40 -12.50 -21.54
N VAL A 500 5.77 -13.56 -21.05
CA VAL A 500 6.44 -14.85 -20.81
C VAL A 500 6.69 -15.61 -22.12
N SER A 501 7.62 -16.57 -22.12
CA SER A 501 7.95 -17.34 -23.32
C SER A 501 6.76 -18.19 -23.81
N TYR A 502 6.66 -18.35 -25.13
CA TYR A 502 5.65 -19.23 -25.72
C TYR A 502 5.82 -20.69 -25.26
N ASP A 503 7.05 -21.15 -25.06
CA ASP A 503 7.34 -22.50 -24.54
C ASP A 503 6.76 -22.73 -23.14
N LEU A 504 6.81 -21.71 -22.27
CA LEU A 504 6.18 -21.80 -20.95
C LEU A 504 4.66 -21.85 -21.07
N LEU A 505 4.07 -21.00 -21.92
CA LEU A 505 2.62 -21.00 -22.16
C LEU A 505 2.15 -22.33 -22.73
N GLU A 506 2.88 -22.91 -23.68
CA GLU A 506 2.62 -24.24 -24.24
C GLU A 506 2.70 -25.32 -23.16
N THR A 507 3.75 -25.31 -22.34
CA THR A 507 3.94 -26.27 -21.24
C THR A 507 2.77 -26.21 -20.25
N VAL A 508 2.42 -25.00 -19.78
CA VAL A 508 1.30 -24.79 -18.87
C VAL A 508 -0.02 -25.25 -19.50
N SER A 509 -0.27 -24.86 -20.76
CA SER A 509 -1.47 -25.24 -21.50
C SER A 509 -1.61 -26.76 -21.62
N ASN A 510 -0.53 -27.44 -22.05
CA ASN A 510 -0.50 -28.89 -22.21
C ASN A 510 -0.73 -29.61 -20.89
N ARG A 511 -0.06 -29.19 -19.81
CA ARG A 511 -0.27 -29.77 -18.48
C ARG A 511 -1.70 -29.56 -17.99
N ILE A 512 -2.26 -28.35 -18.12
CA ILE A 512 -3.64 -28.09 -17.68
C ILE A 512 -4.65 -28.96 -18.43
N VAL A 513 -4.57 -29.04 -19.77
CA VAL A 513 -5.51 -29.84 -20.57
C VAL A 513 -5.39 -31.35 -20.29
N ASN A 514 -4.17 -31.84 -20.04
CA ASN A 514 -3.94 -33.27 -19.84
C ASN A 514 -4.19 -33.73 -18.40
N GLU A 515 -3.92 -32.89 -17.39
CA GLU A 515 -3.95 -33.25 -15.98
C GLU A 515 -5.24 -32.79 -15.27
N VAL A 516 -5.88 -31.70 -15.72
CA VAL A 516 -7.06 -31.13 -15.05
C VAL A 516 -8.35 -31.65 -15.68
N ARG A 517 -9.01 -32.57 -14.98
CA ARG A 517 -10.30 -33.11 -15.41
C ARG A 517 -11.33 -31.98 -15.52
N GLY A 518 -11.99 -31.89 -16.68
CA GLY A 518 -13.02 -30.87 -16.92
C GLY A 518 -12.50 -29.59 -17.57
N VAL A 519 -11.23 -29.55 -17.99
CA VAL A 519 -10.65 -28.48 -18.81
C VAL A 519 -10.23 -29.04 -20.17
N ASN A 520 -10.45 -28.29 -21.24
CA ASN A 520 -10.02 -28.68 -22.59
C ASN A 520 -9.47 -27.52 -23.44
N ARG A 521 -9.32 -26.35 -22.83
CA ARG A 521 -8.83 -25.15 -23.50
C ARG A 521 -8.17 -24.22 -22.50
N VAL A 522 -7.11 -23.56 -22.94
CA VAL A 522 -6.39 -22.55 -22.16
C VAL A 522 -6.22 -21.31 -23.02
N VAL A 523 -6.38 -20.13 -22.41
CA VAL A 523 -6.15 -18.83 -23.04
C VAL A 523 -5.30 -17.97 -22.12
N TYR A 524 -4.64 -16.94 -22.68
CA TYR A 524 -3.79 -16.01 -21.92
C TYR A 524 -4.35 -14.60 -22.00
N ASP A 525 -4.51 -13.93 -20.86
CA ASP A 525 -5.00 -12.55 -20.81
C ASP A 525 -3.87 -11.55 -21.05
N ILE A 526 -3.95 -10.86 -22.19
CA ILE A 526 -3.02 -9.84 -22.68
C ILE A 526 -3.53 -8.40 -22.46
N THR A 527 -4.44 -8.20 -21.50
CA THR A 527 -5.02 -6.89 -21.19
C THR A 527 -4.28 -6.20 -20.06
N SER A 528 -3.71 -5.01 -20.29
CA SER A 528 -3.07 -4.21 -19.24
C SER A 528 -4.11 -3.56 -18.31
N LYS A 529 -3.65 -3.09 -17.14
CA LYS A 529 -4.40 -2.21 -16.22
C LYS A 529 -3.79 -0.80 -16.30
N PRO A 530 -4.51 0.19 -16.86
CA PRO A 530 -5.83 0.13 -17.55
C PRO A 530 -5.76 -0.47 -18.98
N PRO A 531 -6.90 -0.85 -19.61
CA PRO A 531 -8.29 -0.66 -19.16
C PRO A 531 -8.86 -1.82 -18.31
N GLY A 532 -8.18 -2.96 -18.24
CA GLY A 532 -8.61 -4.08 -17.43
C GLY A 532 -8.27 -3.91 -15.94
N THR A 533 -8.68 -4.88 -15.13
CA THR A 533 -8.19 -5.08 -13.76
C THR A 533 -7.25 -6.27 -13.69
N ILE A 534 -6.56 -6.46 -12.55
CA ILE A 534 -5.72 -7.66 -12.36
C ILE A 534 -6.61 -8.91 -12.26
N GLU A 535 -7.58 -8.90 -11.34
CA GLU A 535 -8.53 -10.00 -11.12
C GLU A 535 -9.70 -9.95 -12.12
N TRP A 536 -10.42 -11.07 -12.27
CA TRP A 536 -11.58 -11.27 -13.15
C TRP A 536 -12.73 -11.88 -12.34
N GLU A 537 -13.90 -11.25 -12.23
CA GLU A 537 -14.95 -11.68 -11.28
C GLU A 537 -16.34 -11.95 -11.86
#